data_AF-A0A1Q3UDM6-F1
#
_entry.id   AF-A0A1Q3UDM6-F1
#
_cell.length_a   1.000
_cell.length_b   1.000
_cell.length_c   1.000
_cell.angle_alpha   90.00
_cell.angle_beta   90.00
_cell.angle_gamma   90.00
#
_symmetry.space_group_name_H-M   'P 1'
#
loop_
_entity.id
_entity.type
_entity.pdbx_description
1 polymer ?
#
loop_
_entity_poly.entity_id
_entity_poly.type
_entity_poly.pdbx_seq_one_letter_code
_entity_poly.pdbx_strand_id
1 'polypeptide(L)'
;MQAKFLQYKQTSKAKNMKQEETIGLMVMVSPVLWTSDHCGKIGLIEFTDFEADKIGVAFEGEEVDSFSAKTLFVLKTTEELKELAEKFKSVQWPPVAQNLQTLGLLQASESPDQLTKAYILIQDDPELHREATIRLNEVLDLTPTRKIGR
;
A
#
# COMPACT_ATOMS: atom_id res chain seq x y z
N MET A 1 -6.19 -47.55 -9.75
CA MET A 1 -5.61 -46.67 -10.78
C MET A 1 -5.66 -45.24 -10.29
N GLN A 2 -4.47 -44.63 -10.18
CA GLN A 2 -4.26 -43.25 -9.75
C GLN A 2 -4.77 -42.27 -10.80
N ALA A 3 -5.38 -41.17 -10.37
CA ALA A 3 -5.44 -39.95 -11.17
C ALA A 3 -5.36 -38.72 -10.25
N LYS A 4 -4.12 -38.23 -10.12
CA LYS A 4 -3.68 -36.84 -10.02
C LYS A 4 -4.29 -35.93 -8.93
N PHE A 5 -3.50 -35.80 -7.86
CA PHE A 5 -3.17 -34.50 -7.28
C PHE A 5 -2.81 -33.50 -8.38
N LEU A 6 -3.50 -32.36 -8.44
CA LEU A 6 -2.89 -31.10 -8.89
C LEU A 6 -3.55 -29.90 -8.22
N GLN A 7 -2.81 -29.38 -7.25
CA GLN A 7 -2.84 -28.05 -6.64
C GLN A 7 -3.93 -27.08 -7.11
N TYR A 8 -4.95 -26.91 -6.27
CA TYR A 8 -5.51 -25.57 -6.05
C TYR A 8 -4.67 -24.89 -4.96
N LYS A 9 -3.44 -24.50 -5.31
CA LYS A 9 -2.89 -23.29 -4.70
C LYS A 9 -3.69 -22.14 -5.28
N GLN A 10 -4.77 -21.78 -4.62
CA GLN A 10 -5.29 -20.41 -4.75
C GLN A 10 -4.15 -19.52 -4.29
N THR A 11 -3.43 -19.02 -5.28
CA THR A 11 -2.58 -17.85 -5.13
C THR A 11 -3.50 -16.78 -4.56
N SER A 12 -3.19 -16.31 -3.36
CA SER A 12 -3.64 -15.02 -2.88
C SER A 12 -3.12 -13.98 -3.86
N LYS A 13 -3.80 -13.85 -5.01
CA LYS A 13 -3.67 -12.68 -5.85
C LYS A 13 -4.17 -11.54 -4.98
N ALA A 14 -3.26 -10.64 -4.63
CA ALA A 14 -3.59 -9.32 -4.17
C ALA A 14 -4.81 -8.84 -4.97
N LYS A 15 -5.84 -8.39 -4.27
CA LYS A 15 -7.05 -7.87 -4.88
C LYS A 15 -6.63 -6.71 -5.78
N ASN A 16 -6.57 -6.92 -7.10
CA ASN A 16 -6.25 -5.86 -8.06
C ASN A 16 -7.32 -4.77 -7.91
N MET A 17 -6.93 -3.60 -7.41
CA MET A 17 -7.82 -2.46 -7.23
C MET A 17 -8.15 -1.86 -8.59
N LYS A 18 -9.39 -1.40 -8.78
CA LYS A 18 -9.74 -0.67 -10.01
C LYS A 18 -9.31 0.78 -9.88
N GLN A 19 -8.91 1.40 -11.00
CA GLN A 19 -8.53 2.81 -11.03
C GLN A 19 -9.64 3.74 -10.47
N GLU A 20 -10.91 3.42 -10.73
CA GLU A 20 -12.07 4.17 -10.22
C GLU A 20 -12.21 4.13 -8.70
N GLU A 21 -11.63 3.13 -8.03
CA GLU A 21 -11.69 2.94 -6.57
C GLU A 21 -10.57 3.71 -5.83
N THR A 22 -9.76 4.47 -6.56
CA THR A 22 -8.59 5.15 -5.98
C THR A 22 -8.90 6.54 -5.43
N ILE A 23 -9.98 7.18 -5.86
CA ILE A 23 -10.42 8.46 -5.32
C ILE A 23 -10.88 8.28 -3.87
N GLY A 24 -10.42 9.15 -2.98
CA GLY A 24 -10.65 9.05 -1.54
C GLY A 24 -9.77 8.02 -0.82
N LEU A 25 -8.87 7.34 -1.54
CA LEU A 25 -7.93 6.42 -0.93
C LEU A 25 -6.85 7.19 -0.16
N MET A 26 -6.59 6.77 1.07
CA MET A 26 -5.47 7.27 1.86
C MET A 26 -4.16 6.67 1.37
N VAL A 27 -3.20 7.55 1.11
CA VAL A 27 -1.86 7.22 0.63
C VAL A 27 -0.82 7.90 1.48
N MET A 28 0.38 7.32 1.48
CA MET A 28 1.57 7.97 2.01
C MET A 28 2.52 8.28 0.87
N VAL A 29 3.04 9.50 0.84
CA VAL A 29 4.13 9.87 -0.06
C VAL A 29 5.40 9.17 0.41
N SER A 30 6.15 8.63 -0.53
CA SER A 30 7.42 7.95 -0.26
C SER A 30 8.29 8.74 0.74
N PRO A 31 8.72 8.12 1.85
CA PRO A 31 9.51 8.78 2.91
C PRO A 31 10.96 9.06 2.48
N VAL A 32 11.33 8.69 1.25
CA VAL A 32 12.64 8.98 0.65
C VAL A 32 12.53 9.88 -0.59
N LEU A 33 11.36 10.47 -0.84
CA LEU A 33 11.15 11.42 -1.93
C LEU A 33 11.64 12.81 -1.51
N TRP A 34 12.96 12.96 -1.46
CA TRP A 34 13.65 14.20 -1.09
C TRP A 34 13.36 15.38 -2.04
N THR A 35 12.70 15.15 -3.18
CA THR A 35 12.28 16.19 -4.13
C THR A 35 10.93 16.83 -3.79
N SER A 36 10.25 16.39 -2.73
CA SER A 36 8.94 16.92 -2.33
C SER A 36 8.93 17.30 -0.85
N ASP A 37 8.28 18.43 -0.53
CA ASP A 37 8.03 18.88 0.83
C ASP A 37 6.99 18.01 1.57
N HIS A 38 6.33 17.11 0.84
CA HIS A 38 5.36 16.15 1.38
C HIS A 38 5.99 14.78 1.65
N CYS A 39 7.31 14.66 1.66
CA CYS A 39 8.03 13.42 1.94
C CYS A 39 7.52 12.75 3.23
N GLY A 40 7.03 11.51 3.12
CA GLY A 40 6.46 10.76 4.23
C GLY A 40 5.07 11.21 4.68
N LYS A 41 4.52 12.34 4.20
CA LYS A 41 3.18 12.81 4.59
C LYS A 41 2.08 11.87 4.11
N ILE A 42 0.98 11.88 4.84
CA ILE A 42 -0.22 11.10 4.56
C ILE A 42 -1.27 12.04 3.98
N GLY A 43 -1.91 11.63 2.90
CA GLY A 43 -2.95 12.41 2.23
C GLY A 43 -4.02 11.53 1.60
N LEU A 44 -5.03 12.18 1.04
CA LEU A 44 -6.12 11.52 0.32
C LEU A 44 -6.00 11.81 -1.18
N ILE A 45 -6.21 10.79 -2.01
CA ILE A 45 -6.27 10.99 -3.46
C ILE A 45 -7.57 11.73 -3.80
N GLU A 46 -7.46 12.88 -4.47
CA GLU A 46 -8.61 13.65 -4.96
C GLU A 46 -8.86 13.51 -6.46
N PHE A 47 -7.80 13.26 -7.23
CA PHE A 47 -7.91 13.00 -8.66
C PHE A 47 -6.82 12.05 -9.14
N THR A 48 -7.08 11.35 -10.24
CA THR A 48 -6.12 10.46 -10.87
C THR A 48 -6.13 10.59 -12.39
N ASP A 49 -4.96 10.77 -12.97
CA ASP A 49 -4.68 10.59 -14.39
C ASP A 49 -3.55 9.56 -14.51
N PHE A 50 -3.94 8.29 -14.67
CA PHE A 50 -2.99 7.18 -14.78
C PHE A 50 -2.26 7.14 -16.13
N GLU A 51 -2.82 7.76 -17.18
CA GLU A 51 -2.14 7.85 -18.48
C GLU A 51 -0.96 8.82 -18.43
N ALA A 52 -1.14 9.94 -17.74
CA ALA A 52 -0.07 10.92 -17.50
C ALA A 52 0.78 10.61 -16.25
N ASP A 53 0.46 9.56 -15.49
CA ASP A 53 1.07 9.23 -14.18
C ASP A 53 1.01 10.41 -13.20
N LYS A 54 -0.16 11.06 -13.12
CA LYS A 54 -0.44 12.21 -12.24
C LYS A 54 -1.55 11.87 -11.27
N ILE A 55 -1.18 11.72 -10.00
CA ILE A 55 -2.09 11.43 -8.90
C ILE A 55 -2.12 12.65 -7.99
N GLY A 56 -3.27 13.31 -7.90
CA GLY A 56 -3.49 14.44 -7.01
C GLY A 56 -3.76 14.00 -5.59
N VAL A 57 -2.94 14.44 -4.66
CA VAL A 57 -3.06 14.11 -3.24
C VAL A 57 -3.29 15.39 -2.45
N ALA A 58 -4.41 15.43 -1.71
CA ALA A 58 -4.71 16.49 -0.76
C ALA A 58 -4.13 16.15 0.60
N PHE A 59 -3.47 17.14 1.22
CA PHE A 59 -2.99 17.06 2.59
C PHE A 59 -3.81 18.01 3.46
N GLU A 60 -3.88 17.73 4.77
CA GLU A 60 -4.67 18.52 5.70
C GLU A 60 -4.21 19.98 5.73
N GLY A 61 -5.08 20.90 5.27
CA GLY A 61 -4.82 22.34 5.28
C GLY A 61 -3.87 22.86 4.19
N GLU A 62 -3.52 22.03 3.21
CA GLU A 62 -2.59 22.37 2.11
C GLU A 62 -3.28 22.24 0.74
N GLU A 63 -2.68 22.84 -0.29
CA GLU A 63 -3.13 22.64 -1.68
C GLU A 63 -2.84 21.20 -2.15
N VAL A 64 -3.59 20.76 -3.16
CA VAL A 64 -3.39 19.45 -3.78
C VAL A 64 -2.08 19.44 -4.57
N ASP A 65 -1.20 18.50 -4.27
CA ASP A 65 0.05 18.28 -5.02
C ASP A 65 -0.03 16.99 -5.86
N SER A 66 0.74 16.93 -6.94
CA SER A 66 0.69 15.85 -7.93
C SER A 66 1.89 14.93 -7.83
N PHE A 67 1.62 13.64 -7.67
CA PHE A 67 2.64 12.59 -7.52
C PHE A 67 2.52 11.51 -8.60
N SER A 68 3.60 10.75 -8.80
CA SER A 68 3.56 9.51 -9.58
C SER A 68 2.96 8.39 -8.74
N ALA A 69 2.25 7.45 -9.35
CA ALA A 69 1.77 6.25 -8.66
C ALA A 69 2.91 5.39 -8.08
N LYS A 70 4.16 5.59 -8.54
CA LYS A 70 5.36 4.89 -8.03
C LYS A 70 5.91 5.50 -6.75
N THR A 71 5.55 6.75 -6.45
CA THR A 71 6.00 7.48 -5.26
C THR A 71 4.97 7.46 -4.15
N LEU A 72 3.83 6.80 -4.37
CA LEU A 72 2.75 6.67 -3.41
C LEU A 72 2.66 5.24 -2.89
N PHE A 73 2.50 5.11 -1.58
CA PHE A 73 2.35 3.86 -0.87
C PHE A 73 0.95 3.75 -0.30
N VAL A 74 0.39 2.56 -0.39
CA VAL A 74 -0.83 2.16 0.30
C VAL A 74 -0.53 1.02 1.27
N LEU A 75 -1.32 0.90 2.34
CA LEU A 75 -1.28 -0.29 3.17
C LEU A 75 -1.72 -1.52 2.38
N LYS A 76 -1.03 -2.63 2.60
CA LYS A 76 -1.49 -3.95 2.16
C LYS A 76 -2.86 -4.26 2.76
N THR A 77 -3.56 -5.20 2.17
CA THR A 77 -4.88 -5.62 2.67
C THR A 77 -4.76 -6.22 4.08
N THR A 78 -5.86 -6.19 4.83
CA THR A 78 -5.91 -6.76 6.18
C THR A 78 -5.55 -8.24 6.18
N GLU A 79 -5.93 -8.98 5.14
CA GLU A 79 -5.57 -10.39 4.94
C GLU A 79 -4.06 -10.56 4.75
N GLU A 80 -3.44 -9.77 3.88
CA GLU A 80 -1.99 -9.80 3.67
C GLU A 80 -1.22 -9.45 4.94
N LEU A 81 -1.67 -8.43 5.69
CA LEU A 81 -1.04 -8.05 6.96
C LEU A 81 -1.12 -9.17 8.01
N LYS A 82 -2.25 -9.89 8.08
CA LYS A 82 -2.39 -11.07 8.93
C LYS A 82 -1.46 -12.20 8.50
N GLU A 83 -1.40 -12.50 7.20
CA GLU A 83 -0.47 -13.51 6.67
C GLU A 83 0.99 -13.18 6.95
N LEU A 84 1.38 -11.91 6.81
CA LEU A 84 2.71 -11.43 7.13
C LEU A 84 2.97 -11.58 8.64
N ALA A 85 2.04 -11.17 9.50
CA ALA A 85 2.20 -11.34 10.94
C ALA A 85 2.46 -12.81 11.33
N GLU A 86 1.74 -13.76 10.73
CA GLU A 86 1.96 -15.19 10.94
C GLU A 86 3.37 -15.64 10.49
N LYS A 87 3.85 -15.14 9.35
CA LYS A 87 5.21 -15.45 8.85
C LYS A 87 6.29 -14.89 9.77
N PHE A 88 6.08 -13.70 10.33
CA PHE A 88 7.02 -13.03 11.22
C PHE A 88 6.92 -13.48 12.68
N LYS A 89 5.97 -14.35 13.06
CA LYS A 89 5.81 -14.85 14.45
C LYS A 89 7.08 -15.47 15.05
N SER A 90 7.92 -16.09 14.22
CA SER A 90 9.17 -16.71 14.66
C SER A 90 10.36 -15.75 14.74
N VAL A 91 10.21 -14.50 14.29
CA VAL A 91 11.27 -13.49 14.31
C VAL A 91 11.23 -12.77 15.66
N GLN A 92 12.33 -12.84 16.41
CA GLN A 92 12.42 -12.33 17.79
C GLN A 92 12.70 -10.82 17.91
N TRP A 93 12.97 -10.11 16.81
CA TRP A 93 13.39 -8.71 16.83
C TRP A 93 13.04 -8.00 15.52
N PRO A 94 12.53 -6.74 15.52
CA PRO A 94 11.63 -6.04 16.46
C PRO A 94 10.22 -6.70 16.54
N PRO A 95 9.21 -6.14 17.25
CA PRO A 95 7.86 -6.73 17.35
C PRO A 95 7.04 -6.60 16.04
N VAL A 96 7.66 -6.86 14.89
CA VAL A 96 7.08 -6.74 13.55
C VAL A 96 5.77 -7.51 13.44
N ALA A 97 5.70 -8.74 13.97
CA ALA A 97 4.47 -9.52 13.98
C ALA A 97 3.32 -8.85 14.75
N GLN A 98 3.60 -8.24 15.90
CA GLN A 98 2.58 -7.53 16.70
C GLN A 98 2.17 -6.22 16.04
N ASN A 99 3.11 -5.51 15.43
CA ASN A 99 2.84 -4.28 14.69
C ASN A 99 1.99 -4.58 13.45
N LEU A 100 2.30 -5.63 12.69
CA LEU A 100 1.49 -6.07 11.54
C LEU A 100 0.07 -6.47 11.95
N GLN A 101 -0.09 -7.16 13.08
CA GLN A 101 -1.43 -7.44 13.64
C GLN A 101 -2.17 -6.17 14.01
N THR A 102 -1.49 -5.23 14.66
CA THR A 102 -2.05 -3.93 15.03
C THR A 102 -2.50 -3.15 13.80
N LEU A 103 -1.68 -3.11 12.74
CA LEU A 103 -2.03 -2.49 11.46
C LEU A 103 -3.28 -3.13 10.85
N GLY A 104 -3.35 -4.47 10.83
CA GLY A 104 -4.53 -5.18 10.34
C GLY A 104 -5.80 -4.84 11.13
N LEU A 105 -5.70 -4.66 12.45
CA LEU A 105 -6.84 -4.26 13.29
C LEU A 105 -7.25 -2.80 13.05
N LEU A 106 -6.28 -1.88 12.94
CA LEU A 106 -6.54 -0.47 12.66
C LEU A 106 -7.20 -0.30 11.30
N GLN A 107 -6.70 -0.99 10.27
CA GLN A 107 -7.27 -0.95 8.92
C GLN A 107 -8.68 -1.56 8.87
N ALA A 108 -8.91 -2.69 9.54
CA ALA A 108 -10.21 -3.36 9.58
C ALA A 108 -11.31 -2.54 10.27
N SER A 109 -10.96 -1.50 11.02
CA SER A 109 -11.95 -0.63 11.66
C SER A 109 -12.66 0.32 10.68
N GLU A 110 -12.14 0.48 9.46
CA GLU A 110 -12.65 1.36 8.40
C GLU A 110 -12.85 2.83 8.82
N SER A 111 -12.29 3.22 9.97
CA SER A 111 -12.34 4.58 10.48
C SER A 111 -11.16 5.39 9.92
N PRO A 112 -11.41 6.58 9.33
CA PRO A 112 -10.34 7.44 8.83
C PRO A 112 -9.26 7.73 9.88
N ASP A 113 -9.66 8.03 11.12
CA ASP A 113 -8.74 8.30 12.23
C ASP A 113 -7.84 7.10 12.57
N GLN A 114 -8.40 5.88 12.51
CA GLN A 114 -7.64 4.66 12.78
C GLN A 114 -6.72 4.30 11.61
N LEU A 115 -7.15 4.56 10.38
CA LEU A 115 -6.32 4.40 9.20
C LEU A 115 -5.13 5.36 9.22
N THR A 116 -5.35 6.63 9.60
CA THR A 116 -4.27 7.59 9.81
C THR A 116 -3.28 7.10 10.86
N LYS A 117 -3.76 6.54 11.99
CA LYS A 117 -2.88 5.94 13.01
C LYS A 117 -2.07 4.76 12.45
N ALA A 118 -2.65 3.95 11.58
CA ALA A 118 -1.93 2.85 10.93
C ALA A 118 -0.78 3.38 10.07
N TYR A 119 -1.01 4.46 9.31
CA TYR A 119 0.04 5.10 8.52
C TYR A 119 1.12 5.78 9.40
N ILE A 120 0.75 6.40 10.52
CA ILE A 120 1.72 6.97 11.45
C ILE A 120 2.62 5.86 12.03
N LEU A 121 2.06 4.71 12.40
CA LEU A 121 2.80 3.60 12.99
C LEU A 121 3.92 3.08 12.08
N ILE A 122 3.74 3.15 10.75
CA ILE A 122 4.76 2.72 9.78
C ILE A 122 5.78 3.80 9.44
N GLN A 123 5.52 5.08 9.71
CA GLN A 123 6.51 6.15 9.44
C GLN A 123 7.75 6.00 10.33
N ASP A 124 7.55 5.57 11.57
CA ASP A 124 8.62 5.46 12.57
C ASP A 124 9.45 4.16 12.43
N ASP A 125 8.99 3.19 11.62
CA ASP A 125 9.62 1.89 11.45
C ASP A 125 9.84 1.55 9.97
N PRO A 126 11.05 1.74 9.42
CA PRO A 126 11.36 1.46 8.03
C PRO A 126 11.18 0.00 7.61
N GLU A 127 11.40 -0.95 8.53
CA GLU A 127 11.20 -2.37 8.24
C GLU A 127 9.70 -2.68 8.14
N LEU A 128 8.91 -2.18 9.09
CA LEU A 128 7.46 -2.32 9.07
C LEU A 128 6.86 -1.63 7.84
N HIS A 129 7.32 -0.43 7.50
CA HIS A 129 6.91 0.27 6.28
C HIS A 129 7.10 -0.61 5.04
N ARG A 130 8.29 -1.20 4.90
CA ARG A 130 8.63 -2.04 3.74
C ARG A 130 7.72 -3.26 3.62
N GLU A 131 7.40 -3.90 4.73
CA GLU A 131 6.62 -5.13 4.73
C GLU A 131 5.10 -4.85 4.65
N ALA A 132 4.62 -3.80 5.31
CA ALA A 132 3.20 -3.49 5.45
C ALA A 132 2.62 -2.66 4.31
N THR A 133 3.45 -1.98 3.51
CA THR A 133 3.00 -1.17 2.38
C THR A 133 3.27 -1.83 1.04
N ILE A 134 2.60 -1.31 0.03
CA ILE A 134 2.80 -1.64 -1.38
C ILE A 134 2.62 -0.36 -2.19
N ARG A 135 3.35 -0.23 -3.30
CA ARG A 135 3.21 0.95 -4.14
C ARG A 135 1.86 0.96 -4.85
N LEU A 136 1.27 2.14 -5.03
CA LEU A 136 -0.02 2.29 -5.68
C LEU A 136 -0.02 1.68 -7.10
N ASN A 137 1.07 1.87 -7.86
CA ASN A 137 1.18 1.31 -9.21
C ASN A 137 1.23 -0.23 -9.24
N GLU A 138 1.69 -0.88 -8.16
CA GLU A 138 1.74 -2.33 -8.04
C GLU A 138 0.36 -2.91 -7.72
N VAL A 139 -0.46 -2.20 -6.93
CA VAL A 139 -1.83 -2.62 -6.59
C VAL A 139 -2.79 -2.52 -7.77
N LEU A 140 -2.57 -1.51 -8.62
CA LEU A 140 -3.39 -1.25 -9.81
C LEU A 140 -2.96 -2.09 -11.02
N ASP A 141 -1.93 -2.95 -10.86
CA ASP A 141 -1.28 -3.69 -11.95
C ASP A 141 -0.99 -2.77 -13.16
N LEU A 142 -0.53 -1.54 -12.87
CA LEU A 142 -0.03 -0.60 -13.87
C LEU A 142 1.32 -1.11 -14.34
N THR A 143 1.31 -2.28 -14.99
CA THR A 143 2.45 -2.76 -15.76
C THR A 143 2.72 -1.67 -16.80
N PRO A 144 3.92 -1.07 -16.81
CA PRO A 144 4.26 -0.15 -17.88
C PRO A 144 4.12 -0.96 -19.16
N THR A 145 3.17 -0.57 -20.02
CA THR A 145 3.00 -1.18 -21.33
C THR A 145 4.31 -0.91 -22.05
N ARG A 146 5.22 -1.88 -21.97
CA ARG A 146 6.52 -1.84 -22.62
C ARG A 146 6.16 -1.82 -24.09
N LYS A 147 6.11 -0.63 -24.70
CA LYS A 147 6.09 -0.49 -26.15
C LYS A 147 7.39 -1.11 -26.60
N ILE A 148 7.33 -2.39 -26.97
CA ILE A 148 8.38 -3.06 -27.72
C ILE A 148 8.32 -2.38 -29.10
N GLY A 149 9.12 -1.33 -29.26
CA GLY A 149 9.36 -0.71 -30.55
C GLY A 149 9.98 -1.75 -31.47
N ARG A 150 9.33 -1.94 -32.61
CA ARG A 150 9.81 -2.72 -33.76
C ARG A 150 10.69 -1.85 -34.63
#